data_AF-A0A0D5NQJ5-F1
#
_entry.id   AF-A0A0D5NQJ5-F1
#
_cell.length_a   1.000
_cell.length_b   1.000
_cell.length_c   1.000
_cell.angle_alpha   90.00
_cell.angle_beta   90.00
_cell.angle_gamma   90.00
#
_symmetry.space_group_name_H-M   'P 1'
#
loop_
_entity.id
_entity.type
_entity.pdbx_description
1 polymer ?
#
loop_
_entity_poly.entity_id
_entity_poly.type
_entity_poly.pdbx_seq_one_letter_code
_entity_poly.pdbx_strand_id
1 'polypeptide(L)'
;MPAALLVLSAVPLAAGAFRLTELAGGAEISPANARFFASPLPVVLHILSASVYAILGAFQFVTNFRRRRPGWHRATGRLLVPFGLLVGLSGLWMTLFYPRPDGTGELLYALRLLFGSAMVVSILLGFTAIRRGDVIRHRAWMMRGYAIGLGAGTQVLTQLGGALIVGPPSELSGALLMGAGWVINLAVAEWAIRMN
;
A
#
# COMPACT_ATOMS: atom_id res chain seq x y z
N MET A 1 -1.45 -17.90 -4.19
CA MET A 1 -0.66 -16.66 -4.09
C MET A 1 -1.40 -15.45 -4.69
N PRO A 2 -1.64 -15.33 -6.02
CA PRO A 2 -2.22 -14.09 -6.57
C PRO A 2 -3.65 -13.83 -6.08
N ALA A 3 -4.49 -14.87 -5.98
CA ALA A 3 -5.86 -14.74 -5.46
C ALA A 3 -5.91 -14.14 -4.04
N ALA A 4 -5.03 -14.57 -3.13
CA ALA A 4 -4.98 -14.04 -1.77
C ALA A 4 -4.60 -12.55 -1.74
N LEU A 5 -3.63 -12.13 -2.57
CA LEU A 5 -3.23 -10.73 -2.68
C LEU A 5 -4.33 -9.85 -3.28
N LEU A 6 -5.08 -10.39 -4.26
CA LEU A 6 -6.24 -9.71 -4.85
C LEU A 6 -7.38 -9.56 -3.83
N VAL A 7 -7.69 -10.62 -3.07
CA VAL A 7 -8.68 -10.59 -1.99
C VAL A 7 -8.28 -9.56 -0.92
N LEU A 8 -7.01 -9.56 -0.51
CA LEU A 8 -6.48 -8.59 0.46
C LEU A 8 -6.62 -7.15 -0.03
N SER A 9 -6.59 -6.93 -1.35
CA SER A 9 -6.73 -5.61 -1.97
C SER A 9 -8.19 -5.19 -2.18
N ALA A 10 -9.17 -6.10 -2.11
CA ALA A 10 -10.55 -5.83 -2.52
C ALA A 10 -11.20 -4.68 -1.73
N VAL A 11 -11.08 -4.70 -0.39
CA VAL A 11 -11.69 -3.67 0.47
C VAL A 11 -11.04 -2.29 0.24
N PRO A 12 -9.69 -2.13 0.26
CA PRO A 12 -9.07 -0.86 -0.10
C PRO A 12 -9.44 -0.33 -1.50
N LEU A 13 -9.55 -1.21 -2.50
CA LEU A 13 -9.94 -0.82 -3.86
C LEU A 13 -11.39 -0.32 -3.92
N ALA A 14 -12.31 -1.00 -3.24
CA ALA A 14 -13.70 -0.56 -3.15
C ALA A 14 -13.82 0.79 -2.43
N ALA A 15 -13.10 0.97 -1.31
CA ALA A 15 -13.07 2.23 -0.58
C ALA A 15 -12.47 3.38 -1.42
N GLY A 16 -11.42 3.09 -2.20
CA GLY A 16 -10.84 4.03 -3.15
C GLY A 16 -11.81 4.41 -4.27
N ALA A 17 -12.49 3.45 -4.87
CA ALA A 17 -13.49 3.70 -5.90
C ALA A 17 -14.64 4.58 -5.37
N PHE A 18 -15.14 4.27 -4.17
CA PHE A 18 -16.14 5.09 -3.49
C PHE A 18 -15.67 6.54 -3.30
N ARG A 19 -14.42 6.73 -2.82
CA ARG A 19 -13.84 8.07 -2.67
C ARG A 19 -13.74 8.83 -3.98
N LEU A 20 -13.39 8.17 -5.09
CA LEU A 20 -13.35 8.79 -6.41
C LEU A 20 -14.76 9.21 -6.87
N THR A 21 -15.78 8.39 -6.60
CA THR A 21 -17.17 8.75 -6.94
C THR A 21 -17.67 9.94 -6.12
N GLU A 22 -17.31 10.04 -4.84
CA GLU A 22 -17.66 11.22 -4.01
C GLU A 22 -17.05 12.51 -4.57
N LEU A 23 -15.77 12.46 -4.94
CA LEU A 23 -15.05 13.62 -5.51
C LEU A 23 -15.60 14.01 -6.88
N ALA A 24 -15.90 13.05 -7.73
CA ALA A 24 -16.44 13.31 -9.07
C ALA A 24 -17.90 13.79 -9.04
N GLY A 25 -18.70 13.28 -8.11
CA GLY A 25 -20.12 13.59 -7.97
C GLY A 25 -20.44 14.84 -7.14
N GLY A 26 -19.43 15.45 -6.50
CA GLY A 26 -19.65 16.62 -5.63
C GLY A 26 -20.45 16.27 -4.38
N ALA A 27 -20.12 15.16 -3.72
CA ALA A 27 -20.78 14.75 -2.48
C ALA A 27 -20.72 15.84 -1.40
N GLU A 28 -21.67 15.80 -0.46
CA GLU A 28 -21.72 16.74 0.65
C GLU A 28 -20.40 16.73 1.45
N ILE A 29 -19.86 17.93 1.70
CA ILE A 29 -18.61 18.10 2.41
C ILE A 29 -18.87 17.99 3.91
N SER A 30 -18.22 17.01 4.54
CA SER A 30 -18.24 16.75 5.98
C SER A 30 -16.83 16.86 6.57
N PRO A 31 -16.68 16.96 7.90
CA PRO A 31 -15.36 16.95 8.54
C PRO A 31 -14.52 15.71 8.15
N ALA A 32 -15.18 14.57 7.92
CA ALA A 32 -14.52 13.32 7.56
C ALA A 32 -13.93 13.32 6.14
N ASN A 33 -14.44 14.14 5.20
CA ASN A 33 -14.00 14.15 3.80
C ASN A 33 -13.41 15.49 3.32
N ALA A 34 -13.55 16.59 4.08
CA ALA A 34 -13.18 17.94 3.66
C ALA A 34 -11.74 18.04 3.12
N ARG A 35 -10.78 17.37 3.74
CA ARG A 35 -9.37 17.34 3.29
C ARG A 35 -9.18 16.82 1.86
N PHE A 36 -10.04 15.90 1.42
CA PHE A 36 -9.98 15.34 0.06
C PHE A 36 -10.55 16.30 -0.97
N PHE A 37 -11.59 17.07 -0.62
CA PHE A 37 -12.15 18.10 -1.50
C PHE A 37 -11.25 19.33 -1.58
N ALA A 38 -10.60 19.71 -0.48
CA ALA A 38 -9.68 20.85 -0.43
C ALA A 38 -8.41 20.62 -1.27
N SER A 39 -7.95 19.37 -1.37
CA SER A 39 -6.76 19.01 -2.17
C SER A 39 -6.94 17.62 -2.77
N PRO A 40 -7.66 17.45 -3.89
CA PRO A 40 -8.04 16.14 -4.42
C PRO A 40 -6.90 15.41 -5.13
N LEU A 41 -5.92 16.14 -5.68
CA LEU A 41 -4.87 15.56 -6.51
C LEU A 41 -4.08 14.43 -5.81
N PRO A 42 -3.57 14.59 -4.57
CA PRO A 42 -2.82 13.52 -3.90
C PRO A 42 -3.62 12.24 -3.71
N VAL A 43 -4.87 12.33 -3.26
CA VAL A 43 -5.72 11.14 -3.01
C VAL A 43 -6.13 10.47 -4.33
N VAL A 44 -6.42 11.23 -5.38
CA VAL A 44 -6.73 10.67 -6.71
C VAL A 44 -5.53 9.92 -7.28
N LEU A 45 -4.34 10.54 -7.27
CA LEU A 45 -3.11 9.90 -7.71
C LEU A 45 -2.81 8.64 -6.90
N HIS A 46 -3.01 8.70 -5.58
CA HIS A 46 -2.83 7.57 -4.69
C HIS A 46 -3.73 6.40 -5.06
N ILE A 47 -5.05 6.62 -5.18
CA ILE A 47 -6.03 5.57 -5.43
C ILE A 47 -5.81 4.90 -6.79
N LEU A 48 -5.66 5.70 -7.85
CA LEU A 48 -5.45 5.16 -9.20
C LEU A 48 -4.15 4.37 -9.28
N SER A 49 -3.07 4.92 -8.70
CA SER A 49 -1.77 4.25 -8.69
C SER A 49 -1.76 2.99 -7.84
N ALA A 50 -2.41 3.03 -6.66
CA ALA A 50 -2.54 1.88 -5.78
C ALA A 50 -3.36 0.76 -6.42
N SER A 51 -4.38 1.11 -7.20
CA SER A 51 -5.20 0.15 -7.94
C SER A 51 -4.38 -0.64 -8.96
N VAL A 52 -3.63 0.08 -9.80
CA VAL A 52 -2.72 -0.56 -10.77
C VAL A 52 -1.64 -1.35 -10.06
N TYR A 53 -1.03 -0.78 -9.02
CA TYR A 53 0.06 -1.39 -8.28
C TYR A 53 -0.36 -2.69 -7.59
N ALA A 54 -1.48 -2.68 -6.85
CA ALA A 54 -2.00 -3.84 -6.14
C ALA A 54 -2.36 -4.97 -7.11
N ILE A 55 -3.11 -4.68 -8.18
CA ILE A 55 -3.60 -5.69 -9.12
C ILE A 55 -2.46 -6.29 -9.93
N LEU A 56 -1.66 -5.47 -10.63
CA LEU A 56 -0.59 -5.98 -11.48
C LEU A 56 0.58 -6.57 -10.67
N GLY A 57 0.81 -6.04 -9.46
CA GLY A 57 1.83 -6.53 -8.55
C GLY A 57 1.57 -7.96 -8.06
N ALA A 58 0.30 -8.33 -7.85
CA ALA A 58 -0.06 -9.68 -7.39
C ALA A 58 0.45 -10.79 -8.33
N PHE A 59 0.50 -10.50 -9.63
CA PHE A 59 0.97 -11.42 -10.66
C PHE A 59 2.50 -11.47 -10.81
N GLN A 60 3.25 -10.49 -10.26
CA GLN A 60 4.72 -10.50 -10.32
C GLN A 60 5.34 -11.65 -9.51
N PHE A 61 4.61 -12.14 -8.51
CA PHE A 61 5.07 -13.21 -7.61
C PHE A 61 4.67 -14.61 -8.08
N VAL A 62 4.03 -14.74 -9.25
CA VAL A 62 3.63 -16.03 -9.83
C VAL A 62 4.76 -16.61 -10.67
N THR A 63 5.43 -17.64 -10.16
CA THR A 63 6.56 -18.32 -10.81
C THR A 63 6.23 -18.86 -12.20
N ASN A 64 5.08 -19.52 -12.36
CA ASN A 64 4.65 -20.06 -13.66
C ASN A 64 4.42 -18.96 -14.71
N PHE A 65 3.89 -17.81 -14.28
CA PHE A 65 3.63 -16.70 -15.19
C PHE A 65 4.94 -16.05 -15.66
N ARG A 66 5.89 -15.83 -14.73
CA ARG A 66 7.23 -15.30 -15.04
C ARG A 66 7.99 -16.18 -16.03
N ARG A 67 7.87 -17.51 -15.92
CA ARG A 67 8.54 -18.47 -16.84
C ARG A 67 7.87 -18.53 -18.22
N ARG A 68 6.54 -18.52 -18.28
CA ARG A 68 5.79 -18.67 -19.55
C ARG A 68 5.68 -17.37 -20.36
N ARG A 69 5.66 -16.20 -19.70
CA ARG A 69 5.53 -14.89 -20.36
C ARG A 69 6.52 -13.86 -19.80
N PRO A 70 7.84 -14.04 -20.04
CA PRO A 70 8.86 -13.15 -19.49
C PRO A 70 8.75 -11.71 -20.00
N GLY A 71 8.28 -11.49 -21.24
CA GLY A 71 8.03 -10.16 -21.80
C GLY A 71 6.97 -9.38 -21.02
N TRP A 72 5.86 -10.05 -20.68
CA TRP A 72 4.79 -9.45 -19.87
C TRP A 72 5.27 -9.12 -18.46
N HIS A 73 6.02 -10.03 -17.81
CA HIS A 73 6.59 -9.78 -16.49
C HIS A 73 7.49 -8.55 -16.48
N ARG A 74 8.34 -8.39 -17.52
CA ARG A 74 9.21 -7.22 -17.64
C ARG A 74 8.42 -5.94 -17.92
N ALA A 75 7.43 -5.98 -18.81
CA ALA A 75 6.61 -4.81 -19.15
C ALA A 75 5.81 -4.33 -17.94
N THR A 76 5.11 -5.24 -17.26
CA THR A 76 4.35 -4.91 -16.04
C THR A 76 5.26 -4.52 -14.89
N GLY A 77 6.41 -5.18 -14.70
CA GLY A 77 7.41 -4.80 -13.70
C GLY A 77 7.93 -3.37 -13.90
N ARG A 78 8.18 -2.95 -15.15
CA ARG A 78 8.57 -1.57 -15.48
C ARG A 78 7.46 -0.57 -15.17
N LEU A 79 6.20 -0.94 -15.42
CA LEU A 79 5.03 -0.11 -15.11
C LEU A 79 4.84 0.05 -13.59
N LEU A 80 5.08 -1.02 -12.83
CA LEU A 80 4.89 -1.04 -11.38
C LEU A 80 5.86 -0.13 -10.61
N VAL A 81 7.04 0.17 -11.14
CA VAL A 81 8.01 1.07 -10.49
C VAL A 81 7.44 2.48 -10.33
N PRO A 82 7.07 3.21 -11.40
CA PRO A 82 6.50 4.55 -11.26
C PRO A 82 5.18 4.55 -10.49
N PHE A 83 4.29 3.57 -10.70
CA PHE A 83 3.05 3.49 -9.92
C PHE A 83 3.29 3.26 -8.43
N GLY A 84 4.23 2.38 -8.06
CA GLY A 84 4.57 2.16 -6.66
C GLY A 84 5.19 3.41 -6.02
N LEU A 85 6.04 4.16 -6.76
CA LEU A 85 6.56 5.44 -6.29
C LEU A 85 5.45 6.47 -6.12
N LEU A 86 4.51 6.55 -7.06
CA LEU A 86 3.34 7.44 -6.94
C LEU A 86 2.50 7.09 -5.71
N VAL A 87 2.28 5.81 -5.41
CA VAL A 87 1.58 5.37 -4.19
C VAL A 87 2.31 5.87 -2.94
N GLY A 88 3.61 5.57 -2.82
CA GLY A 88 4.40 5.95 -1.65
C GLY A 88 4.48 7.47 -1.46
N LEU A 89 4.81 8.21 -2.52
CA LEU A 89 4.98 9.66 -2.48
C LEU A 89 3.67 10.40 -2.23
N SER A 90 2.56 9.99 -2.87
CA SER A 90 1.25 10.57 -2.58
C SER A 90 0.75 10.24 -1.17
N GLY A 91 1.06 9.04 -0.65
CA GLY A 91 0.75 8.66 0.73
C GLY A 91 1.52 9.49 1.76
N LEU A 92 2.81 9.72 1.51
CA LEU A 92 3.64 10.63 2.32
C LEU A 92 3.12 12.07 2.24
N TRP A 93 2.78 12.54 1.03
CA TRP A 93 2.19 13.86 0.83
C TRP A 93 0.92 14.04 1.66
N MET A 94 -0.04 13.11 1.56
CA MET A 94 -1.27 13.17 2.36
C MET A 94 -0.97 13.14 3.85
N THR A 95 0.03 12.39 4.29
CA THR A 95 0.43 12.34 5.71
C THR A 95 0.97 13.68 6.20
N LEU A 96 1.79 14.35 5.39
CA LEU A 96 2.47 15.60 5.76
C LEU A 96 1.57 16.84 5.65
N PHE A 97 0.67 16.87 4.66
CA PHE A 97 -0.03 18.11 4.27
C PHE A 97 -1.54 18.09 4.51
N TYR A 98 -2.17 16.93 4.71
CA TYR A 98 -3.58 16.95 5.11
C TYR A 98 -3.71 17.21 6.61
N PRO A 99 -4.78 17.93 7.02
CA PRO A 99 -5.19 17.96 8.41
C PRO A 99 -5.36 16.53 8.93
N ARG A 100 -4.81 16.26 10.11
CA ARG A 100 -4.95 14.96 10.76
C ARG A 100 -6.42 14.71 11.11
N PRO A 101 -6.98 13.54 10.77
CA PRO A 101 -8.32 13.17 11.22
C PRO A 101 -8.37 13.07 12.74
N ASP A 102 -9.52 13.40 13.32
CA ASP A 102 -9.78 13.20 14.75
C ASP A 102 -9.60 11.73 15.14
N GLY A 103 -9.07 11.50 16.34
CA GLY A 103 -8.74 10.15 16.83
C GLY A 103 -7.49 9.52 16.20
N THR A 104 -6.69 10.27 15.45
CA THR A 104 -5.38 9.82 14.94
C THR A 104 -4.22 10.53 15.64
N GLY A 105 -3.26 9.72 16.10
CA GLY A 105 -2.17 10.17 16.97
C GLY A 105 -0.82 10.35 16.30
N GLU A 106 0.13 10.89 17.09
CA GLU A 106 1.55 11.00 16.71
C GLU A 106 2.16 9.65 16.31
N LEU A 107 1.78 8.57 16.99
CA LEU A 107 2.28 7.23 16.65
C LEU A 107 1.87 6.82 15.23
N LEU A 108 0.59 6.97 14.86
CA LEU A 108 0.14 6.62 13.51
C LEU A 108 0.79 7.51 12.45
N TYR A 109 0.97 8.80 12.76
CA TYR A 109 1.69 9.73 11.90
C TYR A 109 3.12 9.25 11.63
N ALA A 110 3.88 8.91 12.69
CA ALA A 110 5.24 8.39 12.58
C ALA A 110 5.29 7.06 11.79
N LEU A 111 4.35 6.15 12.04
CA LEU A 111 4.27 4.87 11.31
C LEU A 111 4.00 5.09 9.81
N ARG A 112 3.12 6.03 9.44
CA ARG A 112 2.86 6.37 8.03
C ARG A 112 4.10 6.92 7.34
N LEU A 113 4.86 7.80 8.02
CA LEU A 113 6.12 8.31 7.49
C LEU A 113 7.15 7.20 7.33
N LEU A 114 7.30 6.34 8.34
CA LEU A 114 8.24 5.22 8.32
C LEU A 114 7.94 4.26 7.18
N PHE A 115 6.70 3.72 7.11
CA PHE A 115 6.35 2.73 6.10
C PHE A 115 6.23 3.33 4.70
N GLY A 116 5.68 4.54 4.57
CA GLY A 116 5.64 5.25 3.28
C GLY A 116 7.05 5.47 2.71
N SER A 117 7.99 5.92 3.55
CA SER A 117 9.39 6.10 3.15
C SER A 117 10.08 4.76 2.85
N ALA A 118 9.85 3.74 3.69
CA ALA A 118 10.40 2.41 3.48
C ALA A 118 9.90 1.77 2.17
N MET A 119 8.64 2.02 1.77
CA MET A 119 8.11 1.59 0.48
C MET A 119 8.87 2.25 -0.68
N VAL A 120 9.04 3.58 -0.65
CA VAL A 120 9.76 4.34 -1.67
C VAL A 120 11.21 3.85 -1.77
N VAL A 121 11.91 3.77 -0.63
CA VAL A 121 13.30 3.28 -0.56
C VAL A 121 13.39 1.85 -1.11
N SER A 122 12.47 0.97 -0.74
CA SER A 122 12.44 -0.41 -1.25
C SER A 122 12.31 -0.46 -2.77
N ILE A 123 11.44 0.37 -3.36
CA ILE A 123 11.29 0.41 -4.82
C ILE A 123 12.56 0.95 -5.50
N LEU A 124 13.17 2.00 -4.95
CA LEU A 124 14.42 2.57 -5.49
C LEU A 124 15.58 1.58 -5.39
N LEU A 125 15.74 0.89 -4.25
CA LEU A 125 16.76 -0.15 -4.07
C LEU A 125 16.50 -1.36 -4.98
N GLY A 126 15.24 -1.76 -5.16
CA GLY A 126 14.86 -2.82 -6.09
C GLY A 126 15.18 -2.44 -7.54
N PHE A 127 14.87 -1.22 -7.95
CA PHE A 127 15.15 -0.73 -9.30
C PHE A 127 16.66 -0.60 -9.55
N THR A 128 17.42 -0.04 -8.62
CA THR A 128 18.89 0.07 -8.74
C THR A 128 19.56 -1.30 -8.79
N ALA A 129 19.10 -2.27 -8.02
CA ALA A 129 19.62 -3.65 -8.05
C ALA A 129 19.42 -4.30 -9.43
N ILE A 130 18.24 -4.20 -10.04
CA ILE A 130 18.02 -4.79 -11.38
C ILE A 130 18.82 -4.07 -12.47
N ARG A 131 19.07 -2.76 -12.32
CA ARG A 131 19.94 -2.02 -13.24
C ARG A 131 21.39 -2.51 -13.20
N ARG A 132 21.83 -3.05 -12.06
CA ARG A 132 23.15 -3.68 -11.86
C ARG A 132 23.15 -5.18 -12.20
N GLY A 133 22.03 -5.75 -12.66
CA GLY A 133 21.90 -7.18 -12.94
C GLY A 133 21.68 -8.06 -11.70
N ASP A 134 21.55 -7.47 -10.51
CA ASP A 134 21.33 -8.21 -9.26
C ASP A 134 19.84 -8.56 -9.08
N VAL A 135 19.45 -9.68 -9.68
CA VAL A 135 18.07 -10.16 -9.68
C VAL A 135 17.62 -10.58 -8.27
N ILE A 136 18.52 -11.12 -7.45
CA ILE A 136 18.18 -11.61 -6.10
C ILE A 136 17.80 -10.42 -5.22
N ARG A 137 18.66 -9.39 -5.14
CA ARG A 137 18.36 -8.18 -4.37
C ARG A 137 17.16 -7.43 -4.93
N HIS A 138 17.02 -7.35 -6.25
CA HIS A 138 15.85 -6.75 -6.89
C HIS A 138 14.55 -7.38 -6.37
N ARG A 139 14.44 -8.72 -6.43
CA ARG A 139 13.23 -9.43 -5.99
C ARG A 139 12.93 -9.18 -4.52
N ALA A 140 13.94 -9.23 -3.66
CA ALA A 140 13.77 -9.03 -2.24
C ALA A 140 13.23 -7.62 -1.92
N TRP A 141 13.82 -6.59 -2.54
CA TRP A 141 13.37 -5.20 -2.36
C TRP A 141 11.98 -4.93 -2.95
N MET A 142 11.66 -5.46 -4.13
CA MET A 142 10.32 -5.31 -4.72
C MET A 142 9.25 -6.02 -3.87
N MET A 143 9.57 -7.16 -3.24
CA MET A 143 8.65 -7.85 -2.35
C MET A 143 8.36 -7.05 -1.08
N ARG A 144 9.39 -6.44 -0.46
CA ARG A 144 9.22 -5.52 0.68
C ARG A 144 8.35 -4.32 0.34
N GLY A 145 8.65 -3.65 -0.78
CA GLY A 145 7.85 -2.51 -1.24
C GLY A 145 6.39 -2.87 -1.49
N TYR A 146 6.15 -4.01 -2.14
CA TYR A 146 4.78 -4.47 -2.40
C TYR A 146 4.02 -4.87 -1.12
N ALA A 147 4.70 -5.54 -0.19
CA ALA A 147 4.13 -5.91 1.10
C ALA A 147 3.69 -4.68 1.91
N ILE A 148 4.51 -3.61 1.92
CA ILE A 148 4.14 -2.34 2.55
C ILE A 148 2.95 -1.70 1.82
N GLY A 149 2.95 -1.70 0.48
CA GLY A 149 1.87 -1.14 -0.33
C GLY A 149 0.51 -1.83 -0.10
N LEU A 150 0.51 -3.14 0.18
CA LEU A 150 -0.71 -3.86 0.57
C LEU A 150 -1.10 -3.72 2.05
N GLY A 151 -0.37 -2.89 2.83
CA GLY A 151 -0.64 -2.69 4.25
C GLY A 151 -2.11 -2.36 4.55
N ALA A 152 -2.73 -1.48 3.74
CA ALA A 152 -4.13 -1.10 3.91
C ALA A 152 -5.10 -2.29 3.92
N GLY A 153 -4.84 -3.33 3.12
CA GLY A 153 -5.66 -4.54 3.10
C GLY A 153 -5.62 -5.33 4.40
N THR A 154 -4.41 -5.55 4.92
CA THR A 154 -4.20 -6.25 6.20
C THR A 154 -4.69 -5.43 7.38
N GLN A 155 -4.60 -4.10 7.29
CA GLN A 155 -5.08 -3.18 8.31
C GLN A 155 -6.59 -3.30 8.54
N VAL A 156 -7.38 -3.58 7.49
CA VAL A 156 -8.81 -3.87 7.63
C VAL A 156 -9.02 -5.05 8.57
N LEU A 157 -8.26 -6.13 8.39
CA LEU A 157 -8.38 -7.35 9.20
C LEU A 157 -7.93 -7.13 10.64
N THR A 158 -6.80 -6.44 10.84
CA THR A 158 -6.30 -6.15 12.20
C THR A 158 -7.23 -5.21 12.95
N GLN A 159 -7.78 -4.19 12.29
CA GLN A 159 -8.75 -3.27 12.92
C GLN A 159 -10.06 -3.98 13.27
N LEU A 160 -10.62 -4.74 12.33
CA LEU A 160 -11.86 -5.48 12.56
C LEU A 160 -11.70 -6.52 13.68
N GLY A 161 -10.64 -7.32 13.62
CA GLY A 161 -10.35 -8.32 14.64
C GLY A 161 -10.10 -7.69 16.01
N GLY A 162 -9.32 -6.60 16.07
CA GLY A 162 -9.08 -5.86 17.30
C GLY A 162 -10.37 -5.29 17.89
N ALA A 163 -11.23 -4.72 17.06
CA ALA A 163 -12.52 -4.17 17.48
C ALA A 163 -13.47 -5.25 18.03
N LEU A 164 -13.50 -6.44 17.42
CA LEU A 164 -14.35 -7.55 17.87
C LEU A 164 -13.88 -8.16 19.21
N ILE A 165 -12.58 -8.11 19.51
CA ILE A 165 -12.01 -8.73 20.71
C ILE A 165 -11.97 -7.73 21.88
N VAL A 166 -11.56 -6.49 21.61
CA VAL A 166 -11.22 -5.49 22.65
C VAL A 166 -12.22 -4.32 22.66
N GLY A 167 -13.06 -4.18 21.63
CA GLY A 167 -13.95 -3.03 21.46
C GLY A 167 -13.36 -1.92 20.58
N PRO A 168 -14.09 -0.80 20.38
CA PRO A 168 -13.68 0.28 19.47
C PRO A 168 -12.26 0.78 19.76
N PRO A 169 -11.42 0.98 18.73
CA PRO A 169 -10.03 1.37 18.94
C PRO A 169 -9.92 2.78 19.50
N SER A 170 -9.04 2.95 20.50
CA SER A 170 -8.53 4.25 20.90
C SER A 170 -7.48 4.74 19.89
N GLU A 171 -7.00 5.97 20.05
CA GLU A 171 -5.91 6.51 19.23
C GLU A 171 -4.67 5.59 19.24
N LEU A 172 -4.27 5.14 20.43
CA LEU A 172 -3.12 4.26 20.61
C LEU A 172 -3.37 2.87 20.04
N SER A 173 -4.48 2.22 20.41
CA SER A 173 -4.75 0.85 19.94
C SER A 173 -5.00 0.82 18.44
N GLY A 174 -5.68 1.84 17.89
CA GLY A 174 -5.85 2.03 16.46
C GLY A 174 -4.50 2.15 15.74
N ALA A 175 -3.58 2.97 16.24
CA ALA A 175 -2.24 3.09 15.67
C ALA A 175 -1.45 1.76 15.72
N LEU A 176 -1.53 1.03 16.83
CA LEU A 176 -0.87 -0.28 16.99
C LEU A 176 -1.44 -1.33 16.05
N LEU A 177 -2.77 -1.40 15.91
CA LEU A 177 -3.43 -2.31 14.97
C LEU A 177 -3.08 -1.97 13.52
N MET A 178 -3.01 -0.68 13.15
CA MET A 178 -2.51 -0.28 11.83
C MET A 178 -1.05 -0.68 11.61
N GLY A 179 -0.21 -0.44 12.63
CA GLY A 179 1.19 -0.85 12.68
C GLY A 179 1.37 -2.34 12.44
N ALA A 180 0.59 -3.16 13.14
CA ALA A 180 0.60 -4.61 13.02
C ALA A 180 0.31 -5.06 11.58
N GLY A 181 -0.61 -4.40 10.87
CA GLY A 181 -0.89 -4.71 9.47
C GLY A 181 0.33 -4.63 8.55
N TRP A 182 1.16 -3.58 8.70
CA TRP A 182 2.42 -3.48 7.96
C TRP A 182 3.46 -4.51 8.41
N VAL A 183 3.60 -4.72 9.73
CA VAL A 183 4.56 -5.67 10.29
C VAL A 183 4.26 -7.10 9.86
N ILE A 184 2.98 -7.52 9.88
CA ILE A 184 2.53 -8.83 9.41
C ILE A 184 2.90 -9.01 7.93
N ASN A 185 2.61 -8.02 7.08
CA ASN A 185 2.95 -8.10 5.66
C ASN A 185 4.45 -8.24 5.42
N LEU A 186 5.26 -7.45 6.13
CA LEU A 186 6.72 -7.54 6.04
C LEU A 186 7.24 -8.88 6.57
N ALA A 187 6.70 -9.40 7.67
CA ALA A 187 7.10 -10.71 8.19
C ALA A 187 6.84 -11.83 7.17
N VAL A 188 5.67 -11.82 6.52
CA VAL A 188 5.34 -12.75 5.44
C VAL A 188 6.28 -12.58 4.24
N ALA A 189 6.61 -11.33 3.87
CA ALA A 189 7.55 -11.05 2.80
C ALA A 189 8.96 -11.55 3.12
N GLU A 190 9.49 -11.26 4.31
CA GLU A 190 10.81 -11.72 4.75
C GLU A 190 10.91 -13.25 4.79
N TRP A 191 9.86 -13.90 5.29
CA TRP A 191 9.76 -15.36 5.25
C TRP A 191 9.83 -15.89 3.81
N ALA A 192 9.04 -15.32 2.89
CA ALA A 192 9.05 -15.71 1.48
C ALA A 192 10.35 -15.38 0.73
N ILE A 193 11.10 -14.35 1.18
CA ILE A 193 12.43 -14.02 0.66
C ILE A 193 13.47 -15.06 1.10
N ARG A 194 13.40 -15.53 2.35
CA ARG A 194 14.36 -16.50 2.91
C ARG A 194 14.14 -17.94 2.43
N MET A 195 12.90 -18.25 2.02
CA MET A 195 12.51 -19.58 1.53
C MET A 195 12.75 -19.79 0.02
N ASN A 196 13.19 -18.74 -0.70
CA ASN A 196 13.43 -18.74 -2.15
C ASN A 196 14.92 -18.60 -2.47
#